data_AF-A0A2D7IFQ4-F1
#
_entry.id   AF-A0A2D7IFQ4-F1
#
_cell.length_a   1.000
_cell.length_b   1.000
_cell.length_c   1.000
_cell.angle_alpha   90.00
_cell.angle_beta   90.00
_cell.angle_gamma   90.00
#
_symmetry.space_group_name_H-M   'P 1'
#
loop_
_entity.id
_entity.type
_entity.pdbx_description
1 polymer ?
#
loop_
_entity_poly.entity_id
_entity_poly.type
_entity_poly.pdbx_seq_one_letter_code
_entity_poly.pdbx_strand_id
1 'polypeptide(L)'
;MTIKAKTLIKDKFWIVEQNGQKLGTLQKKDNNGWIFLSKADRRQVYHTQESLFQKFGVDIFAHDIVLGVPGDSTVEAVEHDDGTDYTVHGFPCSQKPFNPLFDVQKQLPMYTKTPKSKSLFCAGYYIICFEKGWRKAYCPKVITLSRYPHKGPMKSKIEMQQVLNNAIKEYNENTN
;
A
#
# COMPACT_ATOMS: atom_id res chain seq x y z
N MET A 1 -6.40 -23.02 -14.13
CA MET A 1 -5.63 -23.97 -13.27
C MET A 1 -5.16 -23.20 -12.06
N THR A 2 -5.62 -23.53 -10.85
CA THR A 2 -5.30 -22.73 -9.66
C THR A 2 -4.41 -23.54 -8.72
N ILE A 3 -3.14 -23.13 -8.61
CA ILE A 3 -2.16 -23.72 -7.70
C ILE A 3 -2.13 -22.85 -6.44
N LYS A 4 -2.15 -23.49 -5.27
CA LYS A 4 -2.21 -22.84 -3.96
C LYS A 4 -1.13 -23.40 -3.05
N ALA A 5 -0.52 -22.56 -2.21
CA ALA A 5 0.43 -22.97 -1.19
C ALA A 5 -0.16 -22.70 0.21
N LYS A 6 -0.31 -23.77 1.00
CA LYS A 6 -0.72 -23.74 2.40
C LYS A 6 0.52 -23.74 3.29
N THR A 7 0.68 -22.77 4.15
CA THR A 7 1.82 -22.63 5.05
C THR A 7 1.75 -23.69 6.14
N LEU A 8 2.89 -24.35 6.33
CA LEU A 8 3.12 -25.28 7.42
C LEU A 8 3.95 -24.61 8.52
N ILE A 9 4.98 -23.87 8.12
CA ILE A 9 5.83 -23.07 9.02
C ILE A 9 6.02 -21.71 8.35
N LYS A 10 5.58 -20.65 9.04
CA LYS A 10 5.63 -19.27 8.55
C LYS A 10 7.04 -18.92 8.07
N ASP A 11 7.10 -18.34 6.87
CA ASP A 11 8.33 -17.92 6.19
C ASP A 11 9.35 -19.04 5.89
N LYS A 12 9.00 -20.32 6.08
CA LYS A 12 9.94 -21.44 5.95
C LYS A 12 9.42 -22.63 5.14
N PHE A 13 8.18 -23.07 5.35
CA PHE A 13 7.63 -24.27 4.72
C PHE A 13 6.16 -24.13 4.31
N TRP A 14 5.84 -24.64 3.13
CA TRP A 14 4.49 -24.68 2.56
C TRP A 14 4.20 -26.01 1.89
N ILE A 15 2.92 -26.36 1.78
CA ILE A 15 2.38 -27.48 1.01
C ILE A 15 1.71 -26.88 -0.22
N VAL A 16 2.14 -27.29 -1.41
CA VAL A 16 1.56 -26.83 -2.68
C VAL A 16 0.51 -27.82 -3.14
N GLU A 17 -0.68 -27.33 -3.46
CA GLU A 17 -1.85 -28.08 -3.88
C GLU A 17 -2.44 -27.48 -5.15
N GLN A 18 -2.99 -28.31 -6.03
CA GLN A 18 -3.70 -27.87 -7.22
C GLN A 18 -5.07 -28.53 -7.24
N ASN A 19 -6.12 -27.73 -7.29
CA ASN A 19 -7.51 -28.19 -7.27
C ASN A 19 -7.82 -29.20 -6.13
N GLY A 20 -7.21 -29.02 -4.95
CA GLY A 20 -7.38 -29.91 -3.79
C GLY A 20 -6.48 -31.15 -3.76
N GLN A 21 -5.66 -31.37 -4.80
CA GLN A 21 -4.68 -32.46 -4.82
C GLN A 21 -3.29 -31.94 -4.44
N LYS A 22 -2.63 -32.58 -3.46
CA LYS A 22 -1.28 -32.23 -3.01
C LYS A 22 -0.24 -32.50 -4.11
N LEU A 23 0.37 -31.44 -4.64
CA LEU A 23 1.45 -31.50 -5.62
C LEU A 23 2.82 -31.72 -4.98
N GLY A 24 3.07 -31.13 -3.81
CA GLY A 24 4.38 -31.19 -3.17
C GLY A 24 4.55 -30.28 -1.96
N THR A 25 5.80 -30.12 -1.51
CA THR A 25 6.18 -29.20 -0.44
C THR A 25 7.17 -28.17 -0.96
N LEU A 26 6.99 -26.92 -0.58
CA LEU A 26 7.87 -25.80 -0.89
C LEU A 26 8.61 -25.37 0.38
N GLN A 27 9.90 -25.15 0.29
CA GLN A 27 10.76 -24.70 1.39
C GLN A 27 11.55 -23.46 0.95
N LYS A 28 11.64 -22.47 1.83
CA LYS A 28 12.52 -21.31 1.65
C LYS A 28 13.89 -21.58 2.30
N LYS A 29 14.96 -21.26 1.58
CA LYS A 29 16.35 -21.27 2.07
C LYS A 29 16.74 -19.88 2.55
N ASP A 30 17.71 -19.83 3.46
CA ASP A 30 18.22 -18.58 4.05
C ASP A 30 18.80 -17.61 3.00
N ASN A 31 19.31 -18.13 1.88
CA ASN A 31 19.88 -17.33 0.79
C ASN A 31 18.84 -16.90 -0.28
N ASN A 32 17.59 -16.61 0.13
CA ASN A 32 16.45 -16.25 -0.75
C ASN A 32 16.04 -17.27 -1.84
N GLY A 33 16.66 -18.45 -1.87
CA GLY A 33 16.28 -19.54 -2.76
C GLY A 33 15.07 -20.34 -2.24
N TRP A 34 14.39 -21.03 -3.14
CA TRP A 34 13.23 -21.87 -2.87
C TRP A 34 13.48 -23.28 -3.37
N ILE A 35 13.01 -24.28 -2.62
CA ILE A 35 13.09 -25.68 -2.98
C ILE A 35 11.68 -26.24 -3.04
N PHE A 36 11.29 -26.72 -4.21
CA PHE A 36 10.05 -27.46 -4.38
C PHE A 36 10.34 -28.96 -4.48
N LEU A 37 9.61 -29.75 -3.71
CA LEU A 37 9.72 -31.21 -3.66
C LEU A 37 8.36 -31.79 -4.02
N SER A 38 8.26 -32.39 -5.20
CA SER A 38 7.08 -33.13 -5.65
C SER A 38 7.38 -34.62 -5.74
N LYS A 39 6.33 -35.45 -5.61
CA LYS A 39 6.43 -36.89 -5.86
C LYS A 39 6.67 -37.23 -7.34
N ALA A 40 6.29 -36.34 -8.27
CA ALA A 40 6.40 -36.57 -9.70
C ALA A 40 7.76 -36.12 -10.29
N ASP A 41 8.23 -34.92 -9.94
CA ASP A 41 9.35 -34.25 -10.65
C ASP A 41 10.67 -34.13 -9.86
N ARG A 42 10.80 -34.84 -8.73
CA ARG A 42 11.95 -34.71 -7.80
C ARG A 42 12.21 -33.24 -7.40
N ARG A 43 13.36 -32.98 -6.76
CA ARG A 43 13.73 -31.70 -6.13
C ARG A 43 14.03 -30.62 -7.19
N GLN A 44 13.22 -29.56 -7.22
CA GLN A 44 13.43 -28.37 -8.04
C GLN A 44 13.92 -27.21 -7.17
N VAL A 45 14.90 -26.44 -7.66
CA VAL A 45 15.49 -25.31 -6.94
C VAL A 45 15.28 -24.04 -7.76
N TYR A 46 14.70 -23.04 -7.12
CA TYR A 46 14.47 -21.71 -7.68
C TYR A 46 15.35 -20.73 -6.92
N HIS A 47 16.17 -19.96 -7.63
CA HIS A 47 17.12 -19.04 -6.99
C HIS A 47 16.48 -17.68 -6.71
N THR A 48 15.40 -17.34 -7.42
CA THR A 48 14.68 -16.08 -7.25
C THR A 48 13.18 -16.30 -7.14
N GLN A 49 12.49 -15.34 -6.54
CA GLN A 49 11.04 -15.37 -6.37
C GLN A 49 10.30 -15.29 -7.72
N GLU A 50 10.85 -14.57 -8.70
CA GLU A 50 10.25 -14.51 -10.05
C GLU A 50 10.25 -15.87 -10.73
N SER A 51 11.33 -16.65 -10.58
CA SER A 51 11.41 -18.00 -11.18
C SER A 51 10.41 -19.00 -10.57
N LEU A 52 10.07 -18.81 -9.30
CA LEU A 52 9.03 -19.57 -8.63
C LEU A 52 7.63 -19.17 -9.16
N PHE A 53 7.37 -17.86 -9.30
CA PHE A 53 6.11 -17.34 -9.81
C PHE A 53 5.87 -17.67 -11.29
N GLN A 54 6.92 -17.73 -12.10
CA GLN A 54 6.81 -18.17 -13.49
C GLN A 54 6.29 -19.63 -13.59
N LYS A 55 6.64 -20.48 -12.62
CA LYS A 55 6.23 -21.89 -12.60
C LYS A 55 4.85 -22.10 -11.98
N PHE A 56 4.54 -21.40 -10.89
CA PHE A 56 3.36 -21.67 -10.06
C PHE A 56 2.29 -20.57 -10.09
N GLY A 57 2.58 -19.43 -10.72
CA GLY A 57 1.75 -18.24 -10.71
C GLY A 57 2.09 -17.28 -9.57
N VAL A 58 1.74 -15.99 -9.76
CA VAL A 58 1.99 -14.91 -8.79
C VAL A 58 1.16 -15.10 -7.51
N ASP A 59 0.01 -15.78 -7.61
CA ASP A 59 -0.94 -15.98 -6.51
C ASP A 59 -0.68 -17.24 -5.67
N ILE A 60 0.45 -17.92 -5.84
CA ILE A 60 0.72 -19.20 -5.15
C ILE A 60 0.60 -19.06 -3.61
N PHE A 61 0.93 -17.90 -3.03
CA PHE A 61 0.86 -17.64 -1.59
C PHE A 61 -0.40 -16.89 -1.13
N ALA A 62 -1.36 -16.63 -2.01
CA ALA A 62 -2.46 -15.69 -1.75
C ALA A 62 -3.43 -16.11 -0.63
N HIS A 63 -3.34 -17.34 -0.10
CA HIS A 63 -4.32 -17.86 0.86
C HIS A 63 -3.78 -18.18 2.26
N ASP A 64 -2.53 -17.84 2.59
CA ASP A 64 -2.06 -17.97 3.97
C ASP A 64 -2.32 -16.74 4.84
N ILE A 65 -3.59 -16.31 4.82
CA ILE A 65 -4.11 -15.32 5.74
C ILE A 65 -5.11 -16.04 6.65
N VAL A 66 -4.58 -16.56 7.76
CA VAL A 66 -5.35 -16.97 8.95
C VAL A 66 -4.51 -16.46 10.14
N LEU A 67 -4.91 -15.50 10.98
CA LEU A 67 -6.21 -14.96 11.33
C LEU A 67 -6.20 -13.41 11.34
N GLY A 68 -7.32 -12.85 10.90
CA GLY A 68 -7.70 -11.47 11.20
C GLY A 68 -7.93 -10.63 9.95
N VAL A 69 -9.21 -10.53 9.57
CA VAL A 69 -9.86 -9.63 8.60
C VAL A 69 -9.56 -9.82 7.09
N PRO A 70 -10.63 -9.75 6.24
CA PRO A 70 -10.62 -10.29 4.89
C PRO A 70 -10.09 -9.31 3.85
N GLY A 71 -9.52 -9.89 2.79
CA GLY A 71 -9.71 -9.43 1.41
C GLY A 71 -8.79 -8.32 0.91
N ASP A 72 -7.72 -8.71 0.22
CA ASP A 72 -7.14 -8.02 -0.93
C ASP A 72 -6.55 -9.16 -1.77
N SER A 73 -6.79 -9.33 -3.07
CA SER A 73 -6.36 -8.40 -4.09
C SER A 73 -6.94 -8.83 -5.44
N THR A 74 -7.38 -7.87 -6.25
CA THR A 74 -7.05 -7.85 -7.68
C THR A 74 -6.90 -6.40 -8.10
N VAL A 75 -5.80 -6.15 -8.80
CA VAL A 75 -5.47 -4.90 -9.45
C VAL A 75 -6.50 -4.60 -10.54
N GLU A 76 -7.20 -3.49 -10.40
CA GLU A 76 -7.80 -2.79 -11.52
C GLU A 76 -7.51 -1.30 -11.34
N ALA A 77 -7.18 -0.63 -12.44
CA ALA A 77 -7.28 0.81 -12.53
C ALA A 77 -8.78 1.14 -12.44
N VAL A 78 -9.30 1.23 -11.22
CA VAL A 78 -10.73 1.50 -11.00
C VAL A 78 -10.91 2.99 -10.85
N GLU A 79 -11.78 3.48 -11.71
CA GLU A 79 -12.41 4.76 -11.72
C GLU A 79 -12.95 5.13 -10.33
N HIS A 80 -13.11 6.43 -10.11
CA HIS A 80 -13.76 6.95 -8.94
C HIS A 80 -15.13 6.27 -8.69
N ASP A 81 -15.41 6.03 -7.40
CA ASP A 81 -16.73 5.79 -6.77
C ASP A 81 -17.08 4.32 -6.42
N ASP A 82 -16.92 3.94 -5.14
CA ASP A 82 -17.96 3.25 -4.35
C ASP A 82 -17.57 3.03 -2.87
N GLY A 83 -18.11 3.89 -1.98
CA GLY A 83 -18.63 3.49 -0.67
C GLY A 83 -17.72 3.07 0.49
N THR A 84 -16.39 2.96 0.34
CA THR A 84 -15.50 2.76 1.51
C THR A 84 -14.74 4.03 1.87
N ASP A 85 -15.29 4.79 2.82
CA ASP A 85 -14.62 5.95 3.42
C ASP A 85 -13.43 5.50 4.26
N TYR A 86 -12.28 5.34 3.61
CA TYR A 86 -11.04 5.11 4.34
C TYR A 86 -10.64 6.38 5.08
N THR A 87 -10.41 6.28 6.38
CA THR A 87 -9.97 7.41 7.20
C THR A 87 -8.74 7.04 8.04
N VAL A 88 -7.89 8.03 8.28
CA VAL A 88 -6.76 7.96 9.21
C VAL A 88 -6.90 9.10 10.19
N HIS A 89 -7.08 8.79 11.46
CA HIS A 89 -7.29 9.77 12.54
C HIS A 89 -8.41 10.80 12.21
N GLY A 90 -9.48 10.35 11.55
CA GLY A 90 -10.62 11.21 11.19
C GLY A 90 -10.42 12.08 9.96
N PHE A 91 -9.35 11.86 9.18
CA PHE A 91 -9.13 12.50 7.88
C PHE A 91 -9.26 11.49 6.74
N PRO A 92 -9.88 11.87 5.60
CA PRO A 92 -10.14 10.95 4.51
C PRO A 92 -8.85 10.57 3.78
N CYS A 93 -8.79 9.35 3.27
CA CYS A 93 -7.69 8.89 2.44
C CYS A 93 -8.17 8.17 1.18
N SER A 94 -7.34 8.19 0.13
CA SER A 94 -7.71 7.70 -1.19
C SER A 94 -7.77 6.17 -1.30
N GLN A 95 -7.21 5.46 -0.32
CA GLN A 95 -6.98 4.02 -0.37
C GLN A 95 -6.76 3.49 1.05
N LYS A 96 -6.90 2.16 1.21
CA LYS A 96 -6.65 1.47 2.48
C LYS A 96 -5.31 1.90 3.12
N PRO A 97 -5.34 2.49 4.32
CA PRO A 97 -4.12 2.90 4.99
C PRO A 97 -3.46 1.72 5.69
N PHE A 98 -2.14 1.63 5.56
CA PHE A 98 -1.32 0.70 6.32
C PHE A 98 -0.47 1.47 7.32
N ASN A 99 -0.18 0.88 8.47
CA ASN A 99 0.62 1.49 9.54
C ASN A 99 0.23 2.96 9.82
N PRO A 100 -1.04 3.23 10.23
CA PRO A 100 -1.47 4.58 10.56
C PRO A 100 -0.71 5.11 11.78
N LEU A 101 -0.20 6.33 11.66
CA LEU A 101 0.60 7.03 12.65
C LEU A 101 0.08 8.46 12.78
N PHE A 102 0.18 9.05 13.97
CA PHE A 102 -0.13 10.46 14.16
C PHE A 102 1.10 11.20 14.67
N ASP A 103 1.61 12.16 13.88
CA ASP A 103 2.65 13.07 14.35
C ASP A 103 2.01 14.12 15.28
N VAL A 104 2.22 13.98 16.59
CA VAL A 104 1.63 14.89 17.59
C VAL A 104 2.22 16.30 17.48
N GLN A 105 3.49 16.45 17.10
CA GLN A 105 4.12 17.76 17.01
C GLN A 105 3.61 18.54 15.81
N LYS A 106 3.45 17.86 14.67
CA LYS A 106 3.00 18.48 13.41
C LYS A 106 1.50 18.36 13.17
N GLN A 107 0.79 17.62 14.02
CA GLN A 107 -0.63 17.29 13.86
C GLN A 107 -0.91 16.65 12.49
N LEU A 108 -0.03 15.74 12.05
CA LEU A 108 -0.12 15.10 10.73
C LEU A 108 -0.61 13.65 10.85
N PRO A 109 -1.76 13.31 10.27
CA PRO A 109 -2.23 11.93 10.17
C PRO A 109 -1.46 11.21 9.06
N MET A 110 -0.52 10.35 9.40
CA MET A 110 0.36 9.66 8.45
C MET A 110 -0.03 8.19 8.26
N TYR A 111 0.27 7.65 7.08
CA TYR A 111 0.08 6.24 6.76
C TYR A 111 1.00 5.80 5.61
N THR A 112 1.14 4.50 5.41
CA THR A 112 1.78 3.91 4.23
C THR A 112 0.73 3.35 3.28
N LYS A 113 0.99 3.48 1.97
CA LYS A 113 0.09 3.00 0.92
C LYS A 113 0.14 1.49 0.70
N THR A 114 1.24 0.85 1.13
CA THR A 114 1.42 -0.60 1.07
C THR A 114 2.10 -1.08 2.35
N PRO A 115 1.90 -2.34 2.78
CA PRO A 115 2.42 -2.86 4.06
C PRO A 115 3.93 -2.75 4.22
N LYS A 116 4.69 -2.89 3.12
CA LYS A 116 6.16 -2.90 3.14
C LYS A 116 6.77 -1.55 2.76
N SER A 117 5.98 -0.56 2.39
CA SER A 117 6.50 0.74 1.96
C SER A 117 7.05 1.54 3.13
N LYS A 118 8.22 2.14 2.92
CA LYS A 118 8.79 3.15 3.83
C LYS A 118 8.32 4.57 3.51
N SER A 119 7.62 4.76 2.38
CA SER A 119 7.10 6.07 1.99
C SER A 119 5.82 6.37 2.77
N LEU A 120 5.90 7.37 3.65
CA LEU A 120 4.77 7.90 4.39
C LEU A 120 4.02 8.97 3.60
N PHE A 121 2.71 8.93 3.71
CA PHE A 121 1.74 9.86 3.15
C PHE A 121 0.91 10.42 4.28
N CYS A 122 0.45 11.66 4.15
CA CYS A 122 -0.51 12.22 5.09
C CYS A 122 -1.94 12.02 4.57
N ALA A 123 -2.91 11.75 5.45
CA ALA A 123 -4.32 11.70 5.09
C ALA A 123 -4.95 13.11 5.11
N GLY A 124 -6.00 13.28 4.33
CA GLY A 124 -6.73 14.54 4.20
C GLY A 124 -6.30 15.39 3.01
N TYR A 125 -6.91 16.57 2.95
CA TYR A 125 -6.69 17.56 1.91
C TYR A 125 -5.66 18.59 2.38
N TYR A 126 -4.80 18.99 1.45
CA TYR A 126 -3.73 19.95 1.70
C TYR A 126 -3.65 20.94 0.53
N ILE A 127 -3.11 22.12 0.82
CA ILE A 127 -2.56 23.00 -0.21
C ILE A 127 -1.07 23.17 0.04
N ILE A 128 -0.28 23.16 -1.02
CA ILE A 128 1.19 23.22 -0.97
C ILE A 128 1.63 24.35 -1.90
N CYS A 129 2.51 25.22 -1.40
CA CYS A 129 3.09 26.30 -2.18
C CYS A 129 4.38 25.83 -2.84
N PHE A 130 4.31 25.60 -4.15
CA PHE A 130 5.50 25.35 -4.96
C PHE A 130 6.04 26.68 -5.51
N GLU A 131 7.15 26.64 -6.25
CA GLU A 131 7.75 27.81 -6.89
C GLU A 131 6.78 28.58 -7.80
N LYS A 132 5.83 27.86 -8.41
CA LYS A 132 4.79 28.43 -9.28
C LYS A 132 3.50 28.81 -8.53
N GLY A 133 3.53 28.83 -7.20
CA GLY A 133 2.42 29.17 -6.32
C GLY A 133 1.67 27.98 -5.73
N TRP A 134 0.51 28.25 -5.15
CA TRP A 134 -0.31 27.29 -4.41
C TRP A 134 -0.97 26.24 -5.32
N ARG A 135 -0.91 24.97 -4.89
CA ARG A 135 -1.53 23.82 -5.55
C ARG A 135 -2.27 22.95 -4.54
N LYS A 136 -3.36 22.34 -4.98
CA LYS A 136 -4.14 21.35 -4.22
C LYS A 136 -3.38 20.03 -4.19
N ALA A 137 -3.39 19.36 -3.05
CA ALA A 137 -2.86 18.02 -2.91
C ALA A 137 -3.79 17.19 -2.04
N TYR A 138 -4.12 15.98 -2.51
CA TYR A 138 -4.85 15.00 -1.73
C TYR A 138 -3.92 13.85 -1.37
N CYS A 139 -3.86 13.53 -0.09
CA CYS A 139 -2.97 12.55 0.48
C CYS A 139 -1.48 12.69 0.06
N PRO A 140 -0.83 13.86 0.26
CA PRO A 140 0.54 14.10 -0.19
C PRO A 140 1.56 13.25 0.57
N LYS A 141 2.74 13.04 -0.04
CA LYS A 141 3.88 12.44 0.67
C LYS A 141 4.37 13.36 1.78
N VAL A 142 4.68 12.79 2.95
CA VAL A 142 5.23 13.54 4.10
C VAL A 142 6.46 14.34 3.71
N ILE A 143 7.33 13.78 2.85
CA ILE A 143 8.54 14.47 2.39
C ILE A 143 8.24 15.74 1.58
N THR A 144 7.10 15.79 0.88
CA THR A 144 6.67 17.00 0.15
C THR A 144 6.26 18.09 1.14
N LEU A 145 5.50 17.74 2.19
CA LEU A 145 5.08 18.68 3.24
C LEU A 145 6.26 19.23 4.05
N SER A 146 7.32 18.42 4.23
CA SER A 146 8.54 18.89 4.90
C SER A 146 9.39 19.84 4.04
N ARG A 147 9.26 19.78 2.71
CA ARG A 147 10.07 20.58 1.77
C ARG A 147 9.44 21.91 1.38
N TYR A 148 8.11 21.98 1.41
CA TYR A 148 7.36 23.13 0.90
C TYR A 148 6.38 23.65 1.95
N PRO A 149 6.18 24.97 2.04
CA PRO A 149 5.11 25.54 2.85
C PRO A 149 3.76 24.94 2.46
N HIS A 150 2.96 24.56 3.44
CA HIS A 150 1.67 23.93 3.22
C HIS A 150 0.64 24.38 4.25
N LYS A 151 -0.65 24.25 3.90
CA LYS A 151 -1.78 24.39 4.83
C LYS A 151 -2.61 23.10 4.80
N GLY A 152 -3.06 22.65 5.97
CA GLY A 152 -3.80 21.39 6.19
C GLY A 152 -3.35 20.69 7.49
N PRO A 153 -3.88 19.50 7.82
CA PRO A 153 -4.87 18.71 7.07
C PRO A 153 -6.30 19.29 7.14
N MET A 154 -7.02 19.19 6.03
CA MET A 154 -8.44 19.54 5.91
C MET A 154 -9.28 18.28 5.67
N LYS A 155 -10.53 18.27 6.15
CA LYS A 155 -11.39 17.07 6.07
C LYS A 155 -12.20 17.00 4.79
N SER A 156 -12.49 18.13 4.17
CA SER A 156 -13.31 18.18 2.97
C SER A 156 -12.63 18.89 1.80
N LYS A 157 -13.01 18.50 0.58
CA LYS A 157 -12.57 19.16 -0.64
C LYS A 157 -13.03 20.62 -0.70
N ILE A 158 -14.21 20.93 -0.14
CA ILE A 158 -14.79 22.29 -0.10
C ILE A 158 -13.94 23.20 0.79
N GLU A 159 -13.59 22.74 1.99
CA GLU A 159 -12.71 23.45 2.92
C GLU A 159 -11.35 23.76 2.27
N MET A 160 -10.74 22.76 1.61
CA MET A 160 -9.50 22.96 0.86
C MET A 160 -9.62 24.02 -0.24
N GLN A 161 -10.75 24.06 -0.95
CA GLN A 161 -10.97 25.07 -1.98
C GLN A 161 -11.04 26.49 -1.39
N GLN A 162 -11.72 26.65 -0.25
CA GLN A 162 -11.82 27.94 0.44
C GLN A 162 -10.44 28.41 0.92
N VAL A 163 -9.68 27.53 1.57
CA VAL A 163 -8.32 27.83 2.05
C VAL A 163 -7.38 28.16 0.88
N LEU A 164 -7.52 27.47 -0.26
CA LEU A 164 -6.74 27.79 -1.46
C LEU A 164 -7.03 29.21 -1.97
N ASN A 165 -8.30 29.58 -2.10
CA ASN A 165 -8.69 30.89 -2.62
C ASN A 165 -8.13 32.02 -1.75
N ASN A 166 -8.21 31.85 -0.42
CA ASN A 166 -7.63 32.80 0.53
C ASN A 166 -6.10 32.87 0.40
N ALA A 167 -5.43 31.71 0.32
CA ALA A 167 -3.98 31.66 0.19
C ALA A 167 -3.47 32.29 -1.12
N ILE A 168 -4.20 32.14 -2.24
CA ILE A 168 -3.87 32.79 -3.52
C ILE A 168 -4.02 34.31 -3.40
N LYS A 169 -5.09 34.79 -2.74
CA LYS A 169 -5.31 36.22 -2.52
C LYS A 169 -4.16 36.83 -1.69
N GLU A 170 -3.84 36.23 -0.55
CA GLU A 170 -2.71 36.62 0.30
C GLU A 170 -1.39 36.61 -0.46
N TYR A 171 -1.16 35.58 -1.28
CA TYR A 171 0.07 35.46 -2.06
C TYR A 171 0.23 36.61 -3.07
N ASN A 172 -0.85 36.97 -3.77
CA ASN A 172 -0.83 38.06 -4.74
C ASN A 172 -0.67 39.43 -4.09
N GLU A 173 -1.27 39.64 -2.91
CA GLU A 173 -1.13 40.88 -2.13
C GLU A 173 0.30 41.08 -1.61
N ASN A 174 1.02 40.01 -1.27
CA ASN A 174 2.41 40.09 -0.80
C ASN A 174 3.45 40.18 -1.94
N THR A 175 3.05 39.91 -3.18
CA THR A 175 3.94 39.92 -4.35
C THR A 175 3.83 41.22 -5.16
N ASN A 176 2.80 42.03 -4.91
CA ASN A 176 2.63 43.38 -5.43
C ASN A 176 3.15 44.42 -4.45
#